data_AF-A0A8H2XW68-F1
#
_entry.id   AF-A0A8H2XW68-F1
#
_cell.length_a   1.000
_cell.length_b   1.000
_cell.length_c   1.000
_cell.angle_alpha   90.00
_cell.angle_beta   90.00
_cell.angle_gamma   90.00
#
_symmetry.space_group_name_H-M   'P 1'
#
loop_
_entity.id
_entity.type
_entity.pdbx_description
1 polymer ?
#
loop_
_entity_poly.entity_id
_entity_poly.type
_entity_poly.pdbx_seq_one_letter_code
_entity_poly.pdbx_strand_id
1 'polypeptide(L)'
;MPGHHSSALWGRPLDQYAHNYPLSSNIKTHHGSAPRILASTSSMRIGELSHRIFTSNTEDVAQQITVETLGAILKMAEDVETYQYFMTQRLIGGCIALMQRIKVSGKPSPFSYEYGYLCFRIILFSLGTYLVYRSGKYRLMQQDMTKSADIEFPRVFSKYVAQAVDEEFQASRQSLDCDSILGWGSSDDPPLTSREQVGALVEMLWNDRANLLKALTSSYTPGLSGLSFLL
;
A
#
# COMPACT_ATOMS: atom_id res chain seq x y z
N MET A 1 -8.22 -23.09 26.23
CA MET A 1 -8.22 -21.61 26.21
C MET A 1 -7.04 -21.13 25.38
N PRO A 2 -7.27 -20.39 24.29
CA PRO A 2 -6.26 -19.41 23.86
C PRO A 2 -6.86 -18.13 23.24
N GLY A 3 -6.17 -16.99 23.33
CA GLY A 3 -6.28 -15.93 22.32
C GLY A 3 -6.30 -14.45 22.73
N HIS A 4 -6.25 -14.07 24.01
CA HIS A 4 -6.48 -12.65 24.39
C HIS A 4 -5.28 -11.70 24.29
N HIS A 5 -4.08 -12.15 23.89
CA HIS A 5 -2.90 -11.26 23.82
C HIS A 5 -2.56 -10.72 22.42
N SER A 6 -3.13 -11.26 21.33
CA SER A 6 -2.78 -10.80 19.96
C SER A 6 -3.67 -9.70 19.39
N SER A 7 -4.88 -9.46 19.92
CA SER A 7 -5.79 -8.46 19.32
C SER A 7 -5.33 -7.02 19.51
N ALA A 8 -4.66 -6.70 20.62
CA ALA A 8 -4.19 -5.33 20.89
C ALA A 8 -3.11 -4.86 19.92
N LEU A 9 -2.22 -5.77 19.49
CA LEU A 9 -1.12 -5.45 18.57
C LEU A 9 -1.63 -5.14 17.15
N TRP A 10 -2.65 -5.87 16.70
CA TRP A 10 -3.18 -5.74 15.34
C TRP A 10 -4.22 -4.63 15.18
N GLY A 11 -4.53 -3.93 16.27
CA GLY A 11 -5.51 -2.85 16.28
C GLY A 11 -6.94 -3.35 16.20
N ARG A 12 -7.81 -2.50 15.64
CA ARG A 12 -9.25 -2.74 15.60
C ARG A 12 -9.58 -3.95 14.70
N PRO A 13 -10.58 -4.78 15.05
CA PRO A 13 -11.10 -5.83 14.16
C PRO A 13 -11.89 -5.24 12.99
N LEU A 14 -12.09 -6.02 11.92
CA LEU A 14 -12.75 -5.60 10.68
C LEU A 14 -14.07 -4.85 10.86
N ASP A 15 -14.96 -5.38 11.68
CA ASP A 15 -16.27 -4.75 11.94
C ASP A 15 -16.17 -3.36 12.57
N GLN A 16 -15.03 -3.05 13.19
CA GLN A 16 -14.79 -1.76 13.84
C GLN A 16 -13.99 -0.82 12.95
N TYR A 17 -12.93 -1.28 12.26
CA TYR A 17 -12.07 -0.39 11.50
C TYR A 17 -12.63 0.00 10.13
N ALA A 18 -13.45 -0.85 9.50
CA ALA A 18 -13.86 -0.67 8.12
C ALA A 18 -14.54 0.69 7.88
N HIS A 19 -15.28 1.18 8.88
CA HIS A 19 -15.98 2.46 8.84
C HIS A 19 -15.13 3.69 9.22
N ASN A 20 -13.89 3.47 9.71
CA ASN A 20 -13.01 4.54 10.19
C ASN A 20 -12.06 5.10 9.13
N TYR A 21 -12.19 4.61 7.89
CA TYR A 21 -11.41 5.09 6.74
C TYR A 21 -12.32 5.67 5.65
N PRO A 22 -13.15 6.69 5.95
CA PRO A 22 -13.83 7.45 4.91
C PRO A 22 -12.81 8.23 4.07
N LEU A 23 -13.24 8.73 2.91
CA LEU A 23 -12.50 9.78 2.21
C LEU A 23 -12.34 10.95 3.18
N SER A 24 -11.11 11.28 3.57
CA SER A 24 -10.84 12.38 4.50
C SER A 24 -11.40 13.68 3.90
N SER A 25 -12.18 14.42 4.68
CA SER A 25 -12.83 15.65 4.26
C SER A 25 -11.80 16.72 3.88
N ASN A 26 -11.44 16.91 2.60
CA ASN A 26 -10.66 18.04 2.08
C ASN A 26 -9.41 18.50 2.89
N ILE A 27 -8.82 17.65 3.74
CA ILE A 27 -7.66 18.03 4.54
C ILE A 27 -6.43 17.88 3.66
N LYS A 28 -6.05 18.99 3.01
CA LYS A 28 -4.73 19.18 2.43
C LYS A 28 -3.81 19.65 3.54
N THR A 29 -2.83 18.84 3.89
CA THR A 29 -1.88 19.17 4.93
C THR A 29 -0.52 19.39 4.31
N HIS A 30 0.07 20.54 4.60
CA HIS A 30 1.50 20.69 4.45
C HIS A 30 2.12 20.17 5.75
N HIS A 31 2.69 18.97 5.71
CA HIS A 31 3.36 18.44 6.90
C HIS A 31 4.67 19.19 7.12
N GLY A 32 4.98 19.51 8.38
CA GLY A 32 6.30 20.02 8.74
C GLY A 32 7.39 18.97 8.52
N SER A 33 8.65 19.34 8.73
CA SER A 33 9.78 18.41 8.57
C SER A 33 9.69 17.19 9.49
N ALA A 34 9.24 17.35 10.74
CA ALA A 34 9.23 16.26 11.72
C ALA A 34 8.28 15.08 11.35
N PRO A 35 7.00 15.28 10.98
CA PRO A 35 6.15 14.18 10.51
C PRO A 35 6.69 13.47 9.26
N ARG A 36 7.29 14.23 8.33
CA ARG A 36 7.90 13.67 7.11
C ARG A 36 9.12 12.80 7.43
N ILE A 37 9.99 13.25 8.34
CA ILE A 37 11.14 12.48 8.82
C ILE A 37 10.66 11.18 9.48
N LEU A 38 9.66 11.26 10.37
CA LEU A 38 9.12 10.09 11.03
C LEU A 38 8.56 9.06 10.02
N ALA A 39 7.74 9.50 9.07
CA ALA A 39 7.19 8.62 8.05
C ALA A 39 8.27 8.00 7.16
N SER A 40 9.29 8.77 6.80
CA SER A 40 10.44 8.29 6.03
C SER A 40 11.23 7.23 6.81
N THR A 41 11.60 7.50 8.07
CA THR A 41 12.31 6.55 8.93
C THR A 41 11.51 5.28 9.17
N SER A 42 10.20 5.41 9.41
CA SER A 42 9.30 4.25 9.56
C SER A 42 9.19 3.43 8.28
N SER A 43 9.11 4.09 7.11
CA SER A 43 9.09 3.40 5.81
C SER A 43 10.38 2.63 5.56
N MET A 44 11.53 3.21 5.90
CA MET A 44 12.82 2.52 5.83
C MET A 44 12.87 1.28 6.75
N ARG A 45 12.40 1.40 7.99
CA ARG A 45 12.36 0.29 8.96
C ARG A 45 11.44 -0.84 8.50
N ILE A 46 10.28 -0.51 7.93
CA ILE A 46 9.42 -1.52 7.29
C ILE A 46 10.17 -2.14 6.10
N GLY A 47 10.87 -1.34 5.32
CA GLY A 47 11.69 -1.81 4.21
C GLY A 47 12.74 -2.85 4.60
N GLU A 48 13.38 -2.71 5.75
CA GLU A 48 14.36 -3.68 6.27
C GLU A 48 13.74 -5.05 6.57
N LEU A 49 12.41 -5.13 6.76
CA LEU A 49 11.70 -6.40 6.91
C LEU A 49 11.57 -7.19 5.60
N SER A 50 11.69 -6.53 4.45
CA SER A 50 11.52 -7.18 3.14
C SER A 50 12.50 -8.33 2.90
N HIS A 51 13.71 -8.25 3.46
CA HIS A 51 14.73 -9.31 3.38
C HIS A 51 14.49 -10.47 4.35
N ARG A 52 13.51 -10.37 5.25
CA ARG A 52 13.29 -11.32 6.36
C ARG A 52 12.05 -12.19 6.18
N ILE A 53 11.42 -12.18 4.99
CA ILE A 53 10.26 -13.03 4.63
C ILE A 53 10.55 -14.52 4.87
N PHE A 54 11.83 -14.92 4.92
CA PHE A 54 12.26 -16.31 5.11
C PHE A 54 13.15 -16.57 6.34
N THR A 55 13.36 -15.61 7.25
CA THR A 55 14.26 -15.80 8.42
C THR A 55 13.54 -15.65 9.77
N SER A 56 13.75 -16.64 10.63
CA SER A 56 12.93 -17.00 11.79
C SER A 56 12.98 -16.06 13.01
N ASN A 57 13.47 -14.83 12.88
CA ASN A 57 13.65 -13.92 14.04
C ASN A 57 12.88 -12.59 13.89
N THR A 58 11.63 -12.68 13.45
CA THR A 58 10.83 -11.53 13.02
C THR A 58 9.82 -11.04 14.07
N GLU A 59 9.53 -11.79 15.15
CA GLU A 59 8.53 -11.41 16.17
C GLU A 59 8.83 -10.05 16.81
N ASP A 60 10.09 -9.80 17.16
CA ASP A 60 10.54 -8.59 17.83
C ASP A 60 10.38 -7.33 16.96
N VAL A 61 10.55 -7.44 15.63
CA VAL A 61 10.46 -6.28 14.73
C VAL A 61 9.01 -5.93 14.37
N ALA A 62 8.12 -6.91 14.22
CA ALA A 62 6.69 -6.60 14.02
C ALA A 62 6.05 -5.99 15.27
N GLN A 63 6.54 -6.32 16.47
CA GLN A 63 6.14 -5.64 17.70
C GLN A 63 6.57 -4.17 17.72
N GLN A 64 7.59 -3.79 16.93
CA GLN A 64 8.09 -2.41 16.85
C GLN A 64 7.34 -1.55 15.81
N ILE A 65 6.66 -2.16 14.84
CA ILE A 65 5.82 -1.44 13.88
C ILE A 65 4.39 -1.50 14.37
N THR A 66 3.83 -0.35 14.76
CA THR A 66 2.47 -0.26 15.32
C THR A 66 1.45 0.23 14.29
N VAL A 67 0.16 0.16 14.62
CA VAL A 67 -0.93 0.74 13.80
C VAL A 67 -0.73 2.25 13.61
N GLU A 68 -0.27 2.96 14.64
CA GLU A 68 0.05 4.39 14.57
C GLU A 68 1.20 4.66 13.60
N THR A 69 2.20 3.76 13.55
CA THR A 69 3.32 3.86 12.62
C THR A 69 2.84 3.76 11.18
N LEU A 70 1.99 2.78 10.87
CA LEU A 70 1.39 2.60 9.54
C LEU A 70 0.48 3.79 9.18
N GLY A 71 -0.30 4.27 10.16
CA GLY A 71 -1.14 5.46 10.01
C GLY A 71 -0.33 6.72 9.69
N ALA A 72 0.83 6.92 10.34
CA ALA A 72 1.72 8.05 10.07
C ALA A 72 2.29 8.02 8.65
N ILE A 73 2.62 6.84 8.11
CA ILE A 73 3.05 6.68 6.71
C ILE A 73 1.90 7.07 5.77
N LEU A 74 0.68 6.57 6.01
CA LEU A 74 -0.47 6.88 5.15
C LEU A 74 -0.87 8.36 5.15
N LYS A 75 -0.65 9.08 6.26
CA LYS A 75 -0.85 10.54 6.33
C LYS A 75 0.01 11.32 5.33
N MET A 76 1.11 10.73 4.83
CA MET A 76 1.90 11.34 3.76
C MET A 76 1.09 11.48 2.46
N ALA A 77 0.09 10.63 2.21
CA ALA A 77 -0.78 10.81 1.04
C ALA A 77 -1.60 12.12 1.05
N GLU A 78 -1.64 12.84 2.18
CA GLU A 78 -2.28 14.16 2.30
C GLU A 78 -1.34 15.33 1.93
N ASP A 79 -0.07 15.04 1.60
CA ASP A 79 0.97 16.01 1.27
C ASP A 79 1.66 15.67 -0.07
N VAL A 80 1.46 16.55 -1.06
CA VAL A 80 1.93 16.39 -2.44
C VAL A 80 3.44 16.14 -2.57
N GLU A 81 4.25 16.67 -1.65
CA GLU A 81 5.72 16.55 -1.71
C GLU A 81 6.23 15.20 -1.21
N THR A 82 5.36 14.43 -0.55
CA THR A 82 5.75 13.21 0.17
C THR A 82 5.38 11.93 -0.58
N TYR A 83 4.66 12.04 -1.72
CA TYR A 83 4.31 10.89 -2.56
C TYR A 83 5.52 10.07 -2.99
N GLN A 84 6.68 10.71 -3.14
CA GLN A 84 7.94 10.03 -3.47
C GLN A 84 8.35 8.95 -2.46
N TYR A 85 7.94 9.07 -1.19
CA TYR A 85 8.26 8.07 -0.17
C TYR A 85 7.58 6.72 -0.43
N PHE A 86 6.44 6.73 -1.13
CA PHE A 86 5.75 5.50 -1.52
C PHE A 86 6.49 4.73 -2.64
N MET A 87 7.41 5.35 -3.39
CA MET A 87 8.15 4.67 -4.47
C MET A 87 9.25 3.71 -3.98
N THR A 88 9.36 3.48 -2.68
CA THR A 88 10.41 2.61 -2.12
C THR A 88 10.05 1.13 -2.30
N GLN A 89 10.74 0.41 -3.19
CA GLN A 89 10.52 -1.03 -3.45
C GLN A 89 10.50 -1.89 -2.17
N ARG A 90 11.41 -1.59 -1.23
CA ARG A 90 11.50 -2.32 0.06
C ARG A 90 10.23 -2.18 0.90
N LEU A 91 9.51 -1.05 0.79
CA LEU A 91 8.31 -0.78 1.58
C LEU A 91 7.20 -1.79 1.29
N ILE A 92 7.01 -2.17 0.01
CA ILE A 92 6.03 -3.18 -0.40
C ILE A 92 6.39 -4.54 0.21
N GLY A 93 7.64 -4.98 0.03
CA GLY A 93 8.11 -6.25 0.59
C GLY A 93 7.95 -6.32 2.10
N GLY A 94 8.23 -5.21 2.80
CA GLY A 94 8.02 -5.10 4.24
C GLY A 94 6.55 -5.18 4.64
N CYS A 95 5.66 -4.49 3.93
CA CYS A 95 4.22 -4.55 4.18
C CYS A 95 3.66 -5.96 3.93
N ILE A 96 4.11 -6.66 2.89
CA ILE A 96 3.75 -8.05 2.62
C ILE A 96 4.21 -8.94 3.78
N ALA A 97 5.46 -8.80 4.22
CA ALA A 97 6.02 -9.56 5.34
C ALA A 97 5.21 -9.35 6.63
N LEU A 98 4.76 -8.12 6.88
CA LEU A 98 3.92 -7.75 8.01
C LEU A 98 2.52 -8.37 7.92
N MET A 99 1.88 -8.34 6.75
CA MET A 99 0.55 -8.92 6.53
C MET A 99 0.54 -10.44 6.73
N GLN A 100 1.59 -11.16 6.31
CA GLN A 100 1.73 -12.62 6.45
C GLN A 100 1.66 -13.11 7.92
N ARG A 101 1.92 -12.23 8.88
CA ARG A 101 1.96 -12.58 10.31
C ARG A 101 0.58 -12.61 10.94
N ILE A 102 -0.40 -11.97 10.30
CA ILE A 102 -1.76 -11.91 10.81
C ILE A 102 -2.45 -13.23 10.47
N LYS A 103 -2.68 -14.04 11.50
CA LYS A 103 -3.38 -15.31 11.38
C LYS A 103 -4.56 -15.37 12.33
N VAL A 104 -5.70 -15.87 11.82
CA VAL A 104 -6.88 -16.19 12.64
C VAL A 104 -7.09 -17.70 12.56
N SER A 105 -7.09 -18.36 13.72
CA SER A 105 -7.18 -19.83 13.82
C SER A 105 -6.16 -20.56 12.94
N GLY A 106 -4.93 -20.02 12.88
CA GLY A 106 -3.81 -20.59 12.11
C GLY A 106 -3.81 -20.28 10.61
N LYS A 107 -4.85 -19.64 10.07
CA LYS A 107 -4.96 -19.28 8.64
C LYS A 107 -4.57 -17.82 8.40
N PRO A 108 -3.87 -17.47 7.31
CA PRO A 108 -3.61 -16.08 6.93
C PRO A 108 -4.92 -15.30 6.82
N SER A 109 -4.99 -14.15 7.50
CA SER A 109 -6.22 -13.35 7.60
C SER A 109 -5.90 -11.87 7.80
N PRO A 110 -5.08 -11.24 6.93
CA PRO A 110 -4.60 -9.87 7.10
C PRO A 110 -5.70 -8.83 7.25
N PHE A 111 -6.85 -9.01 6.60
CA PHE A 111 -7.96 -8.05 6.63
C PHE A 111 -8.88 -8.26 7.83
N SER A 112 -8.65 -9.27 8.67
CA SER A 112 -9.40 -9.39 9.94
C SER A 112 -9.08 -8.26 10.92
N TYR A 113 -7.94 -7.60 10.76
CA TYR A 113 -7.48 -6.52 11.64
C TYR A 113 -6.96 -5.32 10.86
N GLU A 114 -7.08 -4.15 11.48
CA GLU A 114 -6.71 -2.85 10.93
C GLU A 114 -5.27 -2.80 10.44
N TYR A 115 -4.36 -3.43 11.17
CA TYR A 115 -2.94 -3.49 10.83
C TYR A 115 -2.69 -3.98 9.40
N GLY A 116 -3.28 -5.11 9.01
CA GLY A 116 -3.08 -5.68 7.69
C GLY A 116 -3.75 -4.84 6.59
N TYR A 117 -4.89 -4.22 6.90
CA TYR A 117 -5.54 -3.28 6.00
C TYR A 117 -4.69 -2.01 5.76
N LEU A 118 -4.02 -1.48 6.78
CA LEU A 118 -3.12 -0.34 6.60
C LEU A 118 -1.88 -0.70 5.77
N CYS A 119 -1.26 -1.85 6.01
CA CYS A 119 -0.19 -2.38 5.15
C CYS A 119 -0.66 -2.49 3.70
N PHE A 120 -1.85 -3.03 3.47
CA PHE A 120 -2.45 -3.11 2.14
C PHE A 120 -2.64 -1.74 1.48
N ARG A 121 -3.14 -0.74 2.20
CA ARG A 121 -3.26 0.63 1.67
C ARG A 121 -1.90 1.23 1.30
N ILE A 122 -0.87 1.01 2.12
CA ILE A 122 0.50 1.47 1.82
C ILE A 122 0.98 0.82 0.51
N ILE A 123 0.76 -0.48 0.33
CA ILE A 123 1.09 -1.19 -0.92
C ILE A 123 0.37 -0.55 -2.12
N LEU A 124 -0.92 -0.22 -2.01
CA LEU A 124 -1.66 0.43 -3.10
C LEU A 124 -1.13 1.83 -3.43
N PHE A 125 -0.76 2.62 -2.43
CA PHE A 125 -0.10 3.90 -2.68
C PHE A 125 1.26 3.71 -3.35
N SER A 126 2.07 2.75 -2.91
CA SER A 126 3.35 2.42 -3.53
C SER A 126 3.21 1.98 -4.98
N LEU A 127 2.30 1.04 -5.26
CA LEU A 127 2.01 0.55 -6.60
C LEU A 127 1.48 1.66 -7.51
N GLY A 128 0.48 2.41 -7.05
CA GLY A 128 -0.09 3.49 -7.83
C GLY A 128 0.93 4.61 -8.10
N THR A 129 1.76 4.96 -7.12
CA THR A 129 2.80 5.99 -7.32
C THR A 129 3.82 5.53 -8.36
N TYR A 130 4.25 4.28 -8.30
CA TYR A 130 5.19 3.72 -9.26
C TYR A 130 4.61 3.65 -10.69
N LEU A 131 3.33 3.25 -10.83
CA LEU A 131 2.62 3.27 -12.12
C LEU A 131 2.59 4.68 -12.72
N VAL A 132 2.22 5.68 -11.92
CA VAL A 132 2.18 7.09 -12.36
C VAL A 132 3.57 7.65 -12.68
N TYR A 133 4.59 7.20 -11.96
CA TYR A 133 5.99 7.54 -12.24
C TYR A 133 6.43 6.99 -13.59
N ARG A 134 6.21 5.69 -13.82
CA ARG A 134 6.56 5.02 -15.08
C ARG A 134 5.80 5.56 -16.29
N SER A 135 4.56 6.00 -16.11
CA SER A 135 3.79 6.64 -17.20
C SER A 135 4.26 8.07 -17.52
N GLY A 136 5.30 8.58 -16.85
CA GLY A 136 5.79 9.96 -17.02
C GLY A 136 4.87 11.05 -16.48
N LYS A 137 3.79 10.69 -15.77
CA LYS A 137 2.74 11.63 -15.32
C LYS A 137 2.92 12.15 -13.90
N TYR A 138 3.94 11.69 -13.17
CA TYR A 138 4.15 12.07 -11.77
C TYR A 138 4.18 13.57 -11.52
N ARG A 139 4.92 14.35 -12.34
CA ARG A 139 4.95 15.81 -12.22
C ARG A 139 3.60 16.46 -12.53
N LEU A 140 2.88 15.94 -13.53
CA LEU A 140 1.55 16.43 -13.89
C LEU A 140 0.55 16.18 -12.75
N MET A 141 0.62 15.00 -12.12
CA MET A 141 -0.19 14.67 -10.94
C MET A 141 0.04 15.67 -9.81
N GLN A 142 1.30 15.98 -9.48
CA GLN A 142 1.61 16.95 -8.44
C GLN A 142 1.10 18.37 -8.78
N GLN A 143 1.20 18.78 -10.04
CA GLN A 143 0.64 20.05 -10.53
C GLN A 143 -0.90 20.07 -10.42
N ASP A 144 -1.58 19.00 -10.80
CA ASP A 144 -3.04 18.91 -10.70
C ASP A 144 -3.51 18.89 -9.23
N MET A 145 -2.78 18.22 -8.34
CA MET A 145 -3.03 18.23 -6.88
C MET A 145 -2.98 19.65 -6.32
N THR A 146 -1.95 20.42 -6.70
CA THR A 146 -1.75 21.80 -6.22
C THR A 146 -2.77 22.78 -6.83
N LYS A 147 -3.17 22.60 -8.09
CA LYS A 147 -4.18 23.45 -8.75
C LYS A 147 -5.62 23.19 -8.28
N SER A 148 -5.94 21.94 -7.94
CA SER A 148 -7.34 21.54 -7.66
C SER A 148 -7.72 21.80 -6.21
N ALA A 149 -7.89 23.06 -5.80
CA ALA A 149 -8.10 23.50 -4.41
C ALA A 149 -9.12 22.65 -3.62
N ASP A 150 -10.23 22.25 -4.25
CA ASP A 150 -11.36 21.56 -3.62
C ASP A 150 -11.36 20.03 -3.76
N ILE A 151 -10.27 19.44 -4.27
CA ILE A 151 -10.16 18.00 -4.48
C ILE A 151 -9.07 17.42 -3.57
N GLU A 152 -9.40 16.35 -2.86
CA GLU A 152 -8.47 15.61 -2.01
C GLU A 152 -7.32 14.99 -2.85
N PHE A 153 -6.07 15.09 -2.38
CA PHE A 153 -4.93 14.53 -3.10
C PHE A 153 -5.08 13.03 -3.41
N PRO A 154 -5.57 12.17 -2.49
CA PRO A 154 -5.81 10.76 -2.81
C PRO A 154 -6.81 10.53 -3.96
N ARG A 155 -7.73 11.47 -4.19
CA ARG A 155 -8.69 11.39 -5.31
C ARG A 155 -8.03 11.78 -6.63
N VAL A 156 -7.22 12.84 -6.64
CA VAL A 156 -6.38 13.19 -7.80
C VAL A 156 -5.42 12.04 -8.12
N PHE A 157 -4.75 11.50 -7.11
CA PHE A 157 -3.90 10.31 -7.24
C PHE A 157 -4.65 9.16 -7.91
N SER A 158 -5.84 8.81 -7.42
CA SER A 158 -6.64 7.71 -7.99
C SER A 158 -6.96 7.91 -9.48
N LYS A 159 -7.25 9.15 -9.91
CA LYS A 159 -7.42 9.49 -11.34
C LYS A 159 -6.16 9.16 -12.15
N TYR A 160 -5.00 9.59 -11.66
CA TYR A 160 -3.73 9.37 -12.37
C TYR A 160 -3.31 7.90 -12.39
N VAL A 161 -3.54 7.15 -11.30
CA VAL A 161 -3.31 5.70 -11.29
C VAL A 161 -4.21 5.01 -12.30
N ALA A 162 -5.49 5.38 -12.40
CA ALA A 162 -6.40 4.80 -13.40
C ALA A 162 -5.94 5.10 -14.83
N GLN A 163 -5.46 6.31 -15.10
CA GLN A 163 -4.90 6.67 -16.41
C GLN A 163 -3.63 5.90 -16.74
N ALA A 164 -2.73 5.69 -15.77
CA ALA A 164 -1.50 4.92 -15.99
C ALA A 164 -1.83 3.44 -16.27
N VAL A 165 -2.80 2.86 -15.56
CA VAL A 165 -3.25 1.48 -15.80
C VAL A 165 -3.90 1.32 -17.18
N ASP A 166 -4.72 2.28 -17.62
CA ASP A 166 -5.29 2.25 -18.96
C ASP A 166 -4.20 2.30 -20.04
N GLU A 167 -3.16 3.12 -19.85
CA GLU A 167 -2.01 3.18 -20.77
C GLU A 167 -1.24 1.86 -20.83
N GLU A 168 -0.94 1.24 -19.70
CA GLU A 168 -0.28 -0.09 -19.65
C GLU A 168 -1.16 -1.15 -20.34
N PHE A 169 -2.48 -1.08 -20.18
CA PHE A 169 -3.41 -1.97 -20.85
C PHE A 169 -3.49 -1.74 -22.38
N GLN A 170 -3.41 -0.49 -22.84
CA GLN A 170 -3.31 -0.23 -24.28
C GLN A 170 -1.95 -0.65 -24.84
N ALA A 171 -0.86 -0.51 -24.07
CA ALA A 171 0.47 -0.95 -24.44
C ALA A 171 0.55 -2.48 -24.57
N SER A 172 -0.07 -3.22 -23.66
CA SER A 172 -0.11 -4.69 -23.72
C SER A 172 -0.84 -5.22 -24.97
N ARG A 173 -1.88 -4.52 -25.42
CA ARG A 173 -2.55 -4.79 -26.72
C ARG A 173 -1.62 -4.60 -27.93
N GLN A 174 -0.57 -3.80 -27.78
CA GLN A 174 0.48 -3.59 -28.77
C GLN A 174 1.68 -4.53 -28.56
N SER A 175 1.52 -5.56 -27.73
CA SER A 175 2.56 -6.56 -27.39
C SER A 175 3.76 -5.97 -26.65
N LEU A 176 3.58 -4.85 -25.93
CA LEU A 176 4.58 -4.33 -25.00
C LEU A 176 4.46 -5.03 -23.64
N ASP A 177 5.60 -5.19 -22.97
CA ASP A 177 5.74 -5.90 -21.69
C ASP A 177 5.28 -5.04 -20.51
N CYS A 178 3.98 -5.08 -20.20
CA CYS A 178 3.38 -4.45 -19.03
C CYS A 178 3.74 -5.17 -17.72
N ASP A 179 4.02 -6.47 -17.79
CA ASP A 179 4.26 -7.33 -16.63
C ASP A 179 5.64 -7.09 -15.99
N SER A 180 6.55 -6.45 -16.74
CA SER A 180 7.84 -5.95 -16.26
C SER A 180 7.77 -5.13 -14.97
N ILE A 181 6.68 -4.38 -14.76
CA ILE A 181 6.45 -3.59 -13.52
C ILE A 181 6.44 -4.48 -12.28
N LEU A 182 5.89 -5.69 -12.41
CA LEU A 182 5.73 -6.68 -11.34
C LEU A 182 6.90 -7.67 -11.27
N GLY A 183 7.94 -7.45 -12.09
CA GLY A 183 9.09 -8.35 -12.18
C GLY A 183 8.85 -9.57 -13.09
N TRP A 184 7.75 -9.58 -13.84
CA TRP A 184 7.46 -10.58 -14.85
C TRP A 184 7.79 -10.02 -16.22
N GLY A 185 9.06 -9.86 -16.56
CA GLY A 185 9.39 -9.24 -17.85
C GLY A 185 10.86 -8.92 -18.05
N SER A 186 11.16 -8.34 -19.21
CA SER A 186 12.47 -7.78 -19.56
C SER A 186 12.31 -6.28 -19.75
N SER A 187 12.69 -5.50 -18.74
CA SER A 187 12.75 -4.04 -18.80
C SER A 187 14.08 -3.56 -18.24
N ASP A 188 14.57 -2.44 -18.77
CA ASP A 188 15.71 -1.72 -18.21
C ASP A 188 15.37 -1.06 -16.86
N ASP A 189 14.07 -0.80 -16.61
CA ASP A 189 13.59 -0.26 -15.35
C ASP A 189 13.48 -1.37 -14.28
N PRO A 190 13.97 -1.12 -13.05
CA PRO A 190 13.93 -2.12 -12.00
C PRO A 190 12.48 -2.33 -11.52
N PRO A 191 12.01 -3.58 -11.37
CA PRO A 191 10.62 -3.87 -11.01
C PRO A 191 10.27 -3.33 -9.63
N LEU A 192 9.00 -3.05 -9.38
CA LEU A 192 8.55 -2.46 -8.12
C LEU A 192 8.82 -3.38 -6.90
N THR A 193 8.76 -4.69 -7.09
CA THR A 193 8.97 -5.70 -6.05
C THR A 193 9.33 -7.03 -6.74
N SER A 194 9.75 -8.06 -5.98
CA SER A 194 10.12 -9.35 -6.60
C SER A 194 8.87 -10.15 -6.98
N ARG A 195 9.00 -11.00 -8.01
CA ARG A 195 7.95 -11.92 -8.44
C ARG A 195 7.38 -12.76 -7.28
N GLU A 196 8.24 -13.22 -6.39
CA GLU A 196 7.85 -14.04 -5.23
C GLU A 196 7.00 -13.24 -4.24
N GLN A 197 7.35 -11.96 -4.05
CA GLN A 197 6.58 -11.04 -3.20
C GLN A 197 5.20 -10.76 -3.81
N VAL A 198 5.13 -10.52 -5.13
CA VAL A 198 3.84 -10.34 -5.82
C VAL A 198 2.98 -11.59 -5.72
N GLY A 199 3.55 -12.77 -5.99
CA GLY A 199 2.83 -14.04 -5.86
C GLY A 199 2.28 -14.27 -4.46
N ALA A 200 3.09 -14.02 -3.42
CA ALA A 200 2.67 -14.14 -2.03
C ALA A 200 1.55 -13.14 -1.66
N LEU A 201 1.60 -11.91 -2.21
CA LEU A 201 0.54 -10.92 -2.02
C LEU A 201 -0.76 -11.40 -2.67
N VAL A 202 -0.74 -11.78 -3.95
CA VAL A 202 -1.93 -12.24 -4.69
C VAL A 202 -2.58 -13.45 -4.00
N GLU A 203 -1.79 -14.43 -3.59
CA GLU A 203 -2.28 -15.59 -2.85
C GLU A 203 -2.97 -15.18 -1.54
N MET A 204 -2.38 -14.24 -0.80
CA MET A 204 -2.95 -13.76 0.46
C MET A 204 -4.25 -12.99 0.26
N LEU A 205 -4.32 -12.12 -0.76
CA LEU A 205 -5.54 -11.40 -1.14
C LEU A 205 -6.65 -12.37 -1.53
N TRP A 206 -6.33 -13.42 -2.29
CA TRP A 206 -7.29 -14.45 -2.69
C TRP A 206 -7.80 -15.29 -1.51
N ASN A 207 -6.90 -15.69 -0.61
CA ASN A 207 -7.24 -16.51 0.55
C ASN A 207 -8.12 -15.75 1.55
N ASP A 208 -7.90 -14.44 1.71
CA ASP A 208 -8.68 -13.57 2.61
C ASP A 208 -9.71 -12.70 1.86
N ARG A 209 -10.11 -13.12 0.65
CA ARG A 209 -10.95 -12.33 -0.27
C ARG A 209 -12.28 -11.84 0.33
N ALA A 210 -12.89 -12.62 1.22
CA ALA A 210 -14.16 -12.23 1.85
C ALA A 210 -13.99 -10.99 2.75
N ASN A 211 -12.93 -10.97 3.58
CA ASN A 211 -12.62 -9.83 4.42
C ASN A 211 -12.07 -8.65 3.59
N LEU A 212 -11.26 -8.93 2.55
CA LEU A 212 -10.83 -7.92 1.59
C LEU A 212 -12.03 -7.21 0.97
N LEU A 213 -12.97 -7.96 0.39
CA LEU A 213 -14.16 -7.38 -0.24
C LEU A 213 -14.98 -6.57 0.75
N LYS A 214 -15.16 -7.07 1.98
CA LYS A 214 -15.86 -6.32 3.04
C LYS A 214 -15.15 -5.03 3.42
N ALA A 215 -13.81 -5.04 3.53
CA ALA A 215 -13.03 -3.84 3.78
C ALA A 215 -13.17 -2.85 2.61
N LEU A 216 -13.06 -3.31 1.36
CA LEU A 216 -13.16 -2.47 0.16
C LEU A 216 -14.54 -1.83 -0.02
N THR A 217 -15.63 -2.54 0.31
CA THR A 217 -16.99 -1.98 0.19
C THR A 217 -17.35 -1.00 1.30
N SER A 218 -16.63 -1.04 2.43
CA SER A 218 -16.94 -0.26 3.63
C SER A 218 -16.02 0.93 3.86
N SER A 219 -14.93 1.04 3.08
CA SER A 219 -13.89 2.05 3.24
C SER A 219 -13.57 2.75 1.91
N TYR A 220 -13.02 3.96 1.97
CA TYR A 220 -12.44 4.59 0.79
C TYR A 220 -10.98 4.16 0.63
N THR A 221 -10.71 3.47 -0.48
CA THR A 221 -9.37 2.98 -0.81
C THR A 221 -8.87 3.65 -2.10
N PRO A 222 -7.96 4.64 -2.01
CA PRO A 222 -7.34 5.26 -3.18
C PRO A 222 -6.54 4.26 -4.02
N GLY A 223 -6.46 4.49 -5.32
CA GLY A 223 -5.58 3.72 -6.22
C GLY A 223 -6.06 2.29 -6.52
N LEU A 224 -7.35 1.98 -6.36
CA LEU A 224 -7.89 0.64 -6.64
C LEU A 224 -7.66 0.14 -8.07
N SER A 225 -7.52 1.02 -9.06
CA SER A 225 -7.13 0.58 -10.40
C SER A 225 -5.77 -0.11 -10.43
N GLY A 226 -4.83 0.27 -9.53
CA GLY A 226 -3.56 -0.44 -9.35
C GLY A 226 -3.76 -1.86 -8.82
N LEU A 227 -4.76 -2.09 -7.96
CA LEU A 227 -5.14 -3.44 -7.55
C LEU A 227 -5.66 -4.25 -8.75
N SER A 228 -6.45 -3.64 -9.62
CA SER A 228 -6.92 -4.31 -10.85
C SER A 228 -5.81 -4.64 -11.84
N PHE A 229 -4.71 -3.88 -11.83
CA PHE A 229 -3.51 -4.20 -12.60
C PHE A 229 -2.72 -5.36 -11.99
N LEU A 230 -2.75 -5.49 -10.67
CA LEU A 230 -2.06 -6.56 -9.93
C LEU A 230 -2.73 -7.94 -10.06
N LEU A 231 -4.06 -7.97 -10.23
CA LEU A 231 -4.92 -9.16 -10.24
C LEU A 231 -5.25 -9.63 -11.66
#